data_AF-A0A0G1HWE0-F1
#
_entry.id   AF-A0A0G1HWE0-F1
#
_cell.length_a   1.000
_cell.length_b   1.000
_cell.length_c   1.000
_cell.angle_alpha   90.00
_cell.angle_beta   90.00
_cell.angle_gamma   90.00
#
_symmetry.space_group_name_H-M   'P 1'
#
loop_
_entity.id
_entity.type
_entity.pdbx_description
1 polymer ?
#
loop_
_entity_poly.entity_id
_entity_poly.type
_entity_poly.pdbx_seq_one_letter_code
_entity_poly.pdbx_strand_id
1 'polypeptide(L)'
;MNIKFDSFIRFIWRFWAPIHPYIRNFLLYSHVVHHCGKQRYHLGYLKAGKTVGDLEKFLWRKRFWTCLITWIDDGEVLNLRRFHGFQYQYHLRIFKDGEIRGHYERTPESHPIEHMKEIGMEARHEDFSHFLNGWISTRNSGHL
;
A
#
# COMPACT_ATOMS: atom_id res chain seq x y z
N MET A 1 -0.59 -1.96 -26.52
CA MET A 1 -1.50 -1.35 -25.51
C MET A 1 -2.84 -1.10 -26.19
N ASN A 2 -3.95 -1.68 -25.71
CA ASN A 2 -5.26 -1.63 -26.39
C ASN A 2 -6.20 -0.67 -25.65
N ILE A 3 -6.33 0.56 -26.16
CA ILE A 3 -7.06 1.69 -25.53
C ILE A 3 -8.51 1.32 -25.14
N LYS A 4 -9.14 0.41 -25.89
CA LYS A 4 -10.51 -0.07 -25.61
C LYS A 4 -10.59 -0.94 -24.36
N PHE A 5 -9.57 -1.76 -24.10
CA PHE A 5 -9.51 -2.63 -22.93
C PHE A 5 -9.36 -1.82 -21.64
N ASP A 6 -8.42 -0.87 -21.61
CA ASP A 6 -8.20 0.02 -20.47
C ASP A 6 -9.46 0.84 -20.13
N SER A 7 -10.20 1.28 -21.15
CA SER A 7 -11.46 2.03 -20.97
C SER A 7 -12.57 1.18 -20.36
N PHE A 8 -12.68 -0.09 -20.76
CA PHE A 8 -13.63 -1.04 -20.20
C PHE A 8 -13.31 -1.38 -18.73
N ILE A 9 -12.04 -1.65 -18.42
CA ILE A 9 -11.60 -1.94 -17.05
C ILE A 9 -11.87 -0.73 -16.14
N ARG A 10 -11.57 0.50 -16.58
CA ARG A 10 -11.89 1.73 -15.84
C ARG A 10 -13.40 1.86 -15.55
N PHE A 11 -14.24 1.46 -16.49
CA PHE A 11 -15.69 1.47 -16.32
C PHE A 11 -16.13 0.50 -15.22
N ILE A 12 -15.65 -0.75 -15.22
CA ILE A 12 -15.92 -1.73 -14.17
C ILE A 12 -15.49 -1.20 -12.80
N TRP A 13 -14.26 -0.65 -12.72
CA TRP A 13 -13.72 -0.11 -11.48
C TRP A 13 -14.55 1.04 -10.90
N ARG A 14 -15.27 1.79 -11.73
CA ARG A 14 -16.17 2.86 -11.27
C ARG A 14 -17.32 2.34 -10.41
N PHE A 15 -17.73 1.10 -10.61
CA PHE A 15 -18.77 0.44 -9.81
C PHE A 15 -18.19 -0.42 -8.70
N TRP A 16 -17.04 -1.06 -8.93
CA TRP A 16 -16.42 -1.96 -7.95
C TRP A 16 -15.71 -1.22 -6.81
N ALA A 17 -14.95 -0.16 -7.10
CA ALA A 17 -14.16 0.59 -6.11
C ALA A 17 -14.96 1.05 -4.86
N PRO A 18 -16.19 1.59 -4.98
CA PRO A 18 -16.96 1.99 -3.80
C PRO A 18 -17.51 0.81 -2.99
N ILE A 19 -17.75 -0.34 -3.63
CA ILE A 19 -18.33 -1.53 -2.98
C ILE A 19 -17.25 -2.36 -2.29
N HIS A 20 -16.04 -2.40 -2.88
CA HIS A 20 -14.94 -3.24 -2.45
C HIS A 20 -14.63 -3.17 -0.94
N PRO A 21 -14.53 -1.99 -0.28
CA PRO A 21 -14.19 -1.93 1.14
C PRO A 21 -15.20 -2.66 2.03
N TYR A 22 -16.49 -2.63 1.69
CA TYR A 22 -17.54 -3.31 2.45
C TYR A 22 -17.42 -4.83 2.32
N ILE A 23 -17.23 -5.33 1.09
CA ILE A 23 -17.04 -6.76 0.83
C ILE A 23 -15.76 -7.26 1.51
N ARG A 24 -14.64 -6.53 1.34
CA ARG A 24 -13.36 -6.87 1.97
C ARG A 24 -13.49 -6.96 3.48
N ASN A 25 -14.07 -5.94 4.12
CA ASN A 25 -14.22 -5.91 5.57
C ASN A 25 -15.15 -7.03 6.06
N PHE A 26 -16.22 -7.35 5.32
CA PHE A 26 -17.08 -8.50 5.62
C PHE A 26 -16.32 -9.83 5.53
N LEU A 27 -15.51 -10.04 4.49
CA LEU A 27 -14.69 -11.26 4.33
C LEU A 27 -13.61 -11.41 5.41
N LEU A 28 -13.00 -10.29 5.83
CA LEU A 28 -12.04 -10.26 6.94
C LEU A 28 -12.73 -10.54 8.28
N TYR A 29 -13.87 -9.89 8.56
CA TYR A 29 -14.65 -10.09 9.79
C TYR A 29 -15.21 -11.51 9.91
N SER A 30 -15.67 -12.08 8.80
CA SER A 30 -16.20 -13.44 8.75
C SER A 30 -15.11 -14.52 8.76
N HIS A 31 -13.82 -14.14 8.82
CA HIS A 31 -12.69 -15.06 8.80
C HIS A 31 -12.63 -15.96 7.54
N VAL A 32 -13.37 -15.63 6.48
CA VAL A 32 -13.33 -16.34 5.19
C VAL A 32 -12.00 -16.09 4.47
N VAL A 33 -11.44 -14.90 4.64
CA VAL A 33 -10.09 -14.56 4.16
C VAL A 33 -9.22 -14.20 5.36
N HIS A 34 -8.18 -14.98 5.58
CA HIS A 34 -7.11 -14.67 6.51
C HIS A 34 -5.88 -14.23 5.71
N HIS A 35 -5.57 -12.95 5.72
CA HIS A 35 -4.25 -12.49 5.27
C HIS A 35 -3.33 -12.40 6.48
N CYS A 36 -2.67 -13.50 6.82
CA CYS A 36 -1.74 -13.56 7.93
C CYS A 36 -0.34 -13.17 7.47
N GLY A 37 0.32 -12.33 8.27
CA GLY A 37 1.71 -11.91 8.05
C GLY A 37 1.84 -10.52 7.40
N LYS A 38 3.07 -10.03 7.41
CA LYS A 38 3.45 -8.74 6.84
C LYS A 38 4.10 -8.98 5.47
N GLN A 39 3.71 -8.21 4.44
CA GLN A 39 4.34 -8.31 3.11
C GLN A 39 5.88 -8.19 3.16
N ARG A 40 6.61 -8.89 2.29
CA ARG A 40 8.06 -9.18 2.48
C ARG A 40 9.01 -7.96 2.46
N TYR A 41 8.57 -6.81 1.96
CA TYR A 41 9.45 -5.70 1.60
C TYR A 41 9.64 -4.71 2.76
N HIS A 42 10.49 -5.06 3.72
CA HIS A 42 10.85 -4.20 4.83
C HIS A 42 11.71 -3.00 4.38
N LEU A 43 11.32 -1.78 4.76
CA LEU A 43 12.05 -0.54 4.45
C LEU A 43 12.78 0.05 5.66
N GLY A 44 12.32 -0.25 6.87
CA GLY A 44 12.88 0.27 8.11
C GLY A 44 11.81 0.54 9.15
N TYR A 45 12.14 1.39 10.10
CA TYR A 45 11.25 1.85 11.17
C TYR A 45 11.13 3.37 11.14
N LEU A 46 10.01 3.88 11.63
CA LEU A 46 9.82 5.30 11.87
C LEU A 46 10.91 5.82 12.82
N LYS A 47 11.54 6.93 12.45
CA LYS A 47 12.60 7.55 13.25
C LYS A 47 12.05 8.07 14.58
N ALA A 48 12.81 7.90 15.67
CA ALA A 48 12.45 8.41 16.99
C ALA A 48 12.06 9.89 16.97
N GLY A 49 11.00 10.24 17.70
CA GLY A 49 10.46 11.60 17.77
C GLY A 49 9.62 12.03 16.55
N LYS A 50 9.42 11.14 15.56
CA LYS A 50 8.43 11.33 14.48
C LYS A 50 7.17 10.55 14.82
N THR A 51 6.02 11.07 14.41
CA THR A 51 4.73 10.38 14.58
C THR A 51 4.23 9.83 13.25
N VAL A 52 3.37 8.81 13.32
CA VAL A 52 2.69 8.24 12.14
C VAL A 52 1.87 9.30 11.41
N GLY A 53 1.17 10.18 12.14
CA GLY A 53 0.38 11.26 11.55
C GLY A 53 1.22 12.32 10.84
N ASP A 54 2.42 12.63 11.34
CA ASP A 54 3.33 13.55 10.64
C ASP A 54 3.89 12.93 9.36
N LEU A 55 4.20 11.62 9.40
CA LEU A 55 4.61 10.87 8.23
C LEU A 55 3.49 10.82 7.18
N GLU A 56 2.24 10.60 7.58
CA GLU A 56 1.09 10.62 6.68
C GLU A 56 0.95 11.96 5.96
N LYS A 57 0.96 13.07 6.71
CA LYS A 57 0.89 14.44 6.14
C LYS A 57 2.05 14.71 5.19
N PHE A 58 3.24 14.22 5.51
CA PHE A 58 4.41 14.31 4.63
C PHE A 58 4.24 13.51 3.34
N LEU A 59 3.75 12.27 3.42
CA LEU A 59 3.51 11.39 2.28
C LEU A 59 2.37 11.90 1.39
N TRP A 60 1.31 12.47 1.97
CA TRP A 60 0.24 13.16 1.23
C TRP A 60 0.79 14.27 0.33
N ARG A 61 1.70 15.11 0.85
CA ARG A 61 2.39 16.14 0.04
C ARG A 61 3.25 15.54 -1.08
N LYS A 62 3.71 14.30 -0.91
CA LYS A 62 4.39 13.50 -1.94
C LYS A 62 3.43 12.68 -2.80
N ARG A 63 2.13 12.99 -2.82
CA ARG A 63 1.10 12.34 -3.65
C ARG A 63 0.90 10.85 -3.36
N PHE A 64 1.16 10.44 -2.12
CA PHE A 64 0.64 9.18 -1.60
C PHE A 64 -0.77 9.40 -1.06
N TRP A 65 -1.65 8.45 -1.34
CA TRP A 65 -3.05 8.49 -0.96
C TRP A 65 -3.44 7.18 -0.31
N THR A 66 -4.47 7.19 0.55
CA THR A 66 -4.98 5.98 1.18
C THR A 66 -5.41 4.95 0.14
N CYS A 67 -4.94 3.71 0.29
CA CYS A 67 -5.37 2.58 -0.53
C CYS A 67 -6.46 1.80 0.21
N LEU A 68 -7.66 1.74 -0.38
CA LEU A 68 -8.82 1.02 0.19
C LEU A 68 -9.09 -0.33 -0.49
N ILE A 69 -8.28 -0.67 -1.49
CA ILE A 69 -8.51 -1.81 -2.39
C ILE A 69 -7.65 -3.03 -2.00
N THR A 70 -6.67 -2.86 -1.12
CA THR A 70 -5.79 -3.94 -0.66
C THR A 70 -6.32 -4.58 0.63
N TRP A 71 -5.82 -5.77 0.94
CA TRP A 71 -6.01 -6.40 2.25
C TRP A 71 -5.39 -5.55 3.37
N ILE A 72 -5.85 -5.74 4.61
CA ILE A 72 -5.31 -5.07 5.79
C ILE A 72 -4.43 -6.09 6.51
N ASP A 73 -3.16 -5.77 6.73
CA ASP A 73 -2.24 -6.64 7.45
C ASP A 73 -2.40 -6.47 8.97
N ASP A 74 -2.04 -7.49 9.74
CA ASP A 74 -2.11 -7.43 11.21
C ASP A 74 -1.21 -6.32 11.78
N GLY A 75 -1.83 -5.40 12.52
CA GLY A 75 -1.16 -4.25 13.12
C GLY A 75 -0.84 -3.12 12.16
N GLU A 76 -1.35 -3.16 10.92
CA GLU A 76 -1.34 -2.02 9.99
C GLU A 76 -2.11 -0.84 10.60
N VAL A 77 -1.51 0.35 10.54
CA VAL A 77 -2.14 1.62 10.97
C VAL A 77 -2.31 2.59 9.81
N LEU A 78 -1.49 2.49 8.75
CA LEU A 78 -1.65 3.24 7.52
C LEU A 78 -1.30 2.41 6.29
N ASN A 79 -2.05 2.65 5.23
CA ASN A 79 -1.96 1.95 3.96
C ASN A 79 -2.09 2.95 2.83
N LEU A 80 -0.97 3.22 2.18
CA LEU A 80 -0.81 4.33 1.26
C LEU A 80 -0.28 3.83 -0.07
N ARG A 81 -0.71 4.45 -1.16
CA ARG A 81 -0.19 4.20 -2.50
C ARG A 81 0.12 5.48 -3.24
N ARG A 82 1.10 5.43 -4.12
CA ARG A 82 1.41 6.47 -5.09
C ARG A 82 1.43 5.87 -6.48
N PHE A 83 0.60 6.40 -7.37
CA PHE A 83 0.58 5.98 -8.76
C PHE A 83 1.86 6.34 -9.50
N HIS A 84 2.36 5.40 -10.28
CA HIS A 84 3.38 5.58 -11.31
C HIS A 84 2.72 5.30 -12.66
N GLY A 85 1.95 6.26 -13.14
CA GLY A 85 1.04 6.06 -14.27
C GLY A 85 -0.17 5.20 -13.88
N PHE A 86 -0.89 4.68 -14.87
CA PHE A 86 -2.06 3.83 -14.63
C PHE A 86 -1.71 2.38 -14.29
N GLN A 87 -0.57 1.90 -14.79
CA GLN A 87 -0.22 0.50 -14.78
C GLN A 87 0.47 0.07 -13.49
N TYR A 88 1.15 0.99 -12.82
CA TYR A 88 1.97 0.68 -11.66
C TYR A 88 1.75 1.65 -10.50
N GLN A 89 2.10 1.19 -9.30
CA GLN A 89 2.04 1.97 -8.08
C GLN A 89 3.19 1.59 -7.14
N TYR A 90 3.59 2.55 -6.32
CA TYR A 90 4.32 2.29 -5.08
C TYR A 90 3.29 2.11 -3.97
N HIS A 91 3.38 1.02 -3.24
CA HIS A 91 2.52 0.70 -2.11
C HIS A 91 3.36 0.75 -0.83
N LEU A 92 2.79 1.31 0.24
CA LEU A 92 3.48 1.55 1.50
C LEU A 92 2.52 1.27 2.65
N ARG A 93 2.99 0.49 3.63
CA ARG A 93 2.27 0.16 4.86
C ARG A 93 3.10 0.58 6.06
N ILE A 94 2.43 1.14 7.05
CA ILE A 94 3.02 1.53 8.33
C ILE A 94 2.28 0.76 9.42
N PHE A 95 3.04 0.18 10.34
CA PHE A 95 2.53 -0.68 11.40
C PHE A 95 2.59 0.01 12.77
N LYS A 96 1.79 -0.50 13.71
CA LYS A 96 1.69 0.01 15.10
C LYS A 96 3.00 0.00 15.89
N ASP A 97 3.96 -0.81 15.47
CA ASP A 97 5.32 -0.90 16.05
C ASP A 97 6.31 0.06 15.37
N GLY A 98 5.82 0.91 14.46
CA GLY A 98 6.61 1.85 13.68
C GLY A 98 7.31 1.20 12.50
N GLU A 99 7.13 -0.10 12.24
CA GLU A 99 7.67 -0.73 11.05
C GLU A 99 7.05 -0.13 9.78
N ILE A 100 7.89 0.07 8.76
CA ILE A 100 7.48 0.57 7.46
C ILE A 100 7.89 -0.45 6.42
N ARG A 101 6.92 -0.86 5.60
CA ARG A 101 7.11 -1.77 4.48
C ARG A 101 6.58 -1.15 3.20
N GLY A 102 7.14 -1.52 2.06
CA GLY A 102 6.64 -1.03 0.80
C GLY A 102 7.28 -1.71 -0.40
N HIS A 103 6.51 -1.78 -1.47
CA HIS A 103 6.88 -2.42 -2.72
C HIS A 103 6.28 -1.68 -3.90
N TYR A 104 6.86 -1.93 -5.06
CA TYR A 104 6.33 -1.49 -6.34
C TYR A 104 5.61 -2.64 -7.02
N GLU A 105 4.45 -2.39 -7.58
CA GLU A 105 3.61 -3.42 -8.19
C GLU A 105 2.72 -2.86 -9.28
N ARG A 106 2.07 -3.76 -10.01
CA ARG A 106 0.97 -3.39 -10.90
C ARG A 106 -0.23 -2.90 -10.09
N THR A 107 -0.95 -1.92 -10.62
CA THR A 107 -2.17 -1.44 -9.98
C THR A 107 -3.27 -2.50 -10.06
N PRO A 108 -4.13 -2.60 -9.03
CA PRO A 108 -5.35 -3.40 -9.14
C PRO A 108 -6.22 -2.93 -10.31
N GLU A 109 -6.18 -1.64 -10.63
CA GLU A 109 -6.94 -1.06 -11.73
C GLU A 109 -6.51 -1.51 -13.12
N SER A 110 -5.26 -1.91 -13.31
CA SER A 110 -4.78 -2.38 -14.61
C SER A 110 -4.67 -3.89 -14.70
N HIS A 111 -4.28 -4.54 -13.59
CA HIS A 111 -3.99 -5.97 -13.54
C HIS A 111 -4.50 -6.59 -12.23
N PRO A 112 -5.83 -6.68 -12.05
CA PRO A 112 -6.44 -7.11 -10.78
C PRO A 112 -6.01 -8.51 -10.34
N ILE A 113 -5.89 -9.45 -11.28
CA ILE A 113 -5.51 -10.84 -10.99
C ILE A 113 -4.04 -10.91 -10.52
N GLU A 114 -3.15 -10.18 -11.18
CA GLU A 114 -1.72 -10.18 -10.83
C GLU A 114 -1.48 -9.49 -9.49
N HIS A 115 -2.18 -8.37 -9.24
CA HIS A 115 -2.15 -7.68 -7.96
C HIS A 115 -2.64 -8.58 -6.82
N MET A 116 -3.75 -9.30 -7.02
CA MET A 116 -4.26 -10.25 -6.02
C MET A 116 -3.32 -11.44 -5.76
N LYS A 117 -2.53 -11.85 -6.75
CA LYS A 117 -1.57 -12.96 -6.65
C LYS A 117 -0.15 -12.51 -6.30
N GLU A 118 0.05 -11.22 -6.01
CA GLU A 118 1.35 -10.62 -5.70
C GLU A 118 2.42 -10.85 -6.78
N ILE A 119 2.01 -10.96 -8.06
CA ILE A 119 2.92 -11.23 -9.18
C ILE A 119 3.62 -9.94 -9.61
N GLY A 120 4.95 -9.99 -9.77
CA GLY A 120 5.75 -8.88 -10.30
C GLY A 120 5.98 -7.74 -9.30
N MET A 121 5.89 -8.02 -8.00
CA MET A 121 6.28 -7.06 -6.96
C MET A 121 7.80 -6.87 -6.92
N GLU A 122 8.24 -5.63 -6.74
CA GLU A 122 9.64 -5.24 -6.64
C GLU A 122 9.89 -4.42 -5.38
N ALA A 123 11.07 -4.55 -4.77
CA ALA A 123 11.37 -3.80 -3.54
C ALA A 123 11.57 -2.29 -3.77
N ARG A 124 12.22 -1.91 -4.88
CA ARG A 124 12.60 -0.52 -5.24
C ARG A 124 13.11 0.33 -4.06
N HIS A 125 14.01 -0.24 -3.25
CA HIS A 125 14.50 0.37 -2.02
C HIS A 125 15.08 1.78 -2.21
N GLU A 126 15.72 2.05 -3.34
CA GLU A 126 16.28 3.38 -3.67
C GLU A 126 15.18 4.44 -3.81
N ASP A 127 14.14 4.15 -4.59
CA ASP A 127 12.98 5.05 -4.74
C ASP A 127 12.32 5.33 -3.39
N PHE A 128 12.07 4.28 -2.60
CA PHE A 128 11.50 4.43 -1.27
C PHE A 128 12.38 5.21 -0.32
N SER A 129 13.70 5.02 -0.38
CA SER A 129 14.67 5.78 0.40
C SER A 129 14.62 7.27 0.03
N HIS A 130 14.44 7.61 -1.25
CA HIS A 130 14.22 8.99 -1.69
C HIS A 130 12.87 9.55 -1.22
N PHE A 131 11.81 8.76 -1.22
CA PHE A 131 10.50 9.20 -0.72
C PHE A 131 10.50 9.44 0.79
N LEU A 132 11.20 8.59 1.54
CA LEU A 132 11.20 8.54 3.00
C LEU A 132 12.45 9.15 3.64
N ASN A 133 13.27 9.87 2.86
CA ASN A 133 14.50 10.46 3.36
C ASN A 133 14.26 11.31 4.61
N GLY A 134 14.98 11.02 5.69
CA GLY A 134 14.85 11.68 6.98
C GLY A 134 13.73 11.15 7.89
N TRP A 135 12.92 10.19 7.43
CA TRP A 135 11.80 9.61 8.19
C TRP A 135 12.03 8.18 8.67
N ILE A 136 12.89 7.42 7.99
CA ILE A 136 13.19 6.03 8.33
C ILE A 136 14.52 5.88 9.07
N SER A 137 14.60 4.84 9.90
CA SER A 137 15.77 4.35 10.63
C SER A 137 15.85 2.84 10.47
N THR A 138 17.06 2.28 10.46
CA THR A 138 17.26 0.82 10.46
C THR A 138 17.03 0.19 11.83
N ARG A 139 16.97 1.00 12.90
CA ARG A 139 16.71 0.54 14.27
C ARG A 139 15.27 0.84 14.68
N ASN A 140 14.60 -0.16 15.25
CA ASN A 140 13.32 0.04 15.90
C ASN A 140 13.52 0.90 17.16
N SER A 141 12.82 2.03 17.23
CA SER A 141 12.93 2.97 18.34
C SER A 141 11.94 2.69 19.49
N GLY A 142 11.01 1.73 19.31
CA GLY A 142 10.14 1.21 20.37
C GLY A 142 9.18 2.19 21.05
N HIS A 143 9.11 3.44 20.57
CA HIS A 143 8.29 4.50 21.16
C HIS A 143 7.39 5.10 20.09
N LEU A 144 6.14 4.62 20.07
CA LEU A 144 4.98 5.27 19.47
C LEU A 144 3.98 5.59 20.58
#